data_AF-A0A0F5FX84-F1
#
_entry.id   AF-A0A0F5FX84-F1
#
_cell.length_a   1.000
_cell.length_b   1.000
_cell.length_c   1.000
_cell.angle_alpha   90.00
_cell.angle_beta   90.00
_cell.angle_gamma   90.00
#
_symmetry.space_group_name_H-M   'P 1'
#
loop_
_entity.id
_entity.type
_entity.pdbx_description
1 polymer ?
#
loop_
_entity_poly.entity_id
_entity_poly.type
_entity_poly.pdbx_seq_one_letter_code
_entity_poly.pdbx_strand_id
1 'polypeptide(L)'
;MTAAKLPEECQTKDDVRAEIDRIDQALLALFAERHQYVTRMAQIKTDPHEAYDKARIESIIEKQRERALGLDLDEDQAELIWRTLIDWNINYEKGIIVARRRSQ
;
A
#
# COMPACT_ATOMS: atom_id res chain seq x y z
N MET A 1 -12.83 1.47 24.77
CA MET A 1 -13.07 1.28 23.33
C MET A 1 -14.05 0.13 23.20
N THR A 2 -15.18 0.34 22.54
CA THR A 2 -16.12 -0.74 22.21
C THR A 2 -15.43 -1.73 21.29
N ALA A 3 -15.66 -3.03 21.53
CA ALA A 3 -15.16 -4.06 20.63
C ALA A 3 -15.74 -3.85 19.23
N ALA A 4 -14.92 -4.09 18.20
CA ALA A 4 -15.36 -4.05 16.81
C ALA A 4 -16.52 -5.03 16.60
N LYS A 5 -17.57 -4.61 15.90
CA LYS A 5 -18.68 -5.49 15.52
C LYS A 5 -18.28 -6.39 14.36
N LEU A 6 -18.73 -7.64 14.39
CA LEU A 6 -18.68 -8.50 13.21
C LEU A 6 -19.72 -8.02 12.18
N PRO A 7 -19.50 -8.28 10.87
CA PRO A 7 -20.45 -7.87 9.82
C PRO A 7 -21.89 -8.34 10.09
N GLU A 8 -22.08 -9.57 10.59
CA GLU A 8 -23.37 -10.14 10.94
C GLU A 8 -24.03 -9.52 12.20
N GLU A 9 -23.27 -8.79 13.01
CA GLU A 9 -23.75 -8.09 14.22
C GLU A 9 -24.18 -6.64 13.91
N CYS A 10 -23.84 -6.10 12.75
CA CYS A 10 -24.28 -4.77 12.32
C CYS A 10 -25.78 -4.77 12.02
N GLN A 11 -26.56 -4.02 12.80
CA GLN A 11 -28.03 -3.96 12.65
C GLN A 11 -28.49 -2.73 11.86
N THR A 12 -27.63 -1.72 11.75
CA THR A 12 -27.93 -0.46 11.07
C THR A 12 -26.84 -0.09 10.07
N LYS A 13 -27.17 0.81 9.13
CA LYS A 13 -26.17 1.37 8.20
C LYS A 13 -25.05 2.11 8.94
N ASP A 14 -25.38 2.73 10.07
CA ASP A 14 -24.41 3.48 10.85
C ASP A 14 -23.44 2.55 11.59
N ASP A 15 -23.88 1.35 12.00
CA ASP A 15 -22.97 0.31 12.50
C ASP A 15 -21.94 -0.10 11.44
N VAL A 16 -22.40 -0.35 10.20
CA VAL A 16 -21.52 -0.74 9.10
C VAL A 16 -20.51 0.37 8.78
N ARG A 17 -20.99 1.62 8.69
CA ARG A 17 -20.12 2.77 8.41
C ARG A 17 -19.07 2.97 9.49
N ALA A 18 -19.43 2.84 10.76
CA ALA A 18 -18.48 2.96 11.86
C ALA A 18 -17.35 1.91 11.79
N GLU A 19 -17.67 0.67 11.41
CA GLU A 19 -16.66 -0.37 11.22
C GLU A 19 -15.81 -0.17 9.96
N ILE A 20 -16.40 0.33 8.86
CA ILE A 20 -15.64 0.73 7.66
C ILE A 20 -14.67 1.87 7.99
N ASP A 21 -15.13 2.93 8.67
CA ASP A 21 -14.29 4.06 9.07
C ASP A 21 -13.11 3.60 9.94
N ARG A 22 -13.35 2.64 10.84
CA ARG A 22 -12.30 2.03 11.68
C ARG A 22 -11.28 1.27 10.82
N ILE A 23 -11.74 0.49 9.83
CA ILE A 23 -10.86 -0.23 8.90
C ILE A 23 -10.05 0.75 8.07
N ASP A 24 -10.67 1.79 7.52
CA ASP A 24 -10.01 2.80 6.70
C ASP A 24 -8.95 3.57 7.49
N GLN A 25 -9.22 3.87 8.76
CA GLN A 25 -8.21 4.45 9.66
C GLN A 25 -7.01 3.51 9.84
N ALA A 26 -7.25 2.21 10.03
CA ALA A 26 -6.19 1.22 10.15
C ALA A 26 -5.38 1.06 8.84
N LEU A 27 -6.06 1.06 7.69
CA LEU A 27 -5.42 1.04 6.38
C LEU A 27 -4.53 2.27 6.17
N LEU A 28 -5.00 3.45 6.55
CA LEU A 28 -4.22 4.68 6.43
C LEU A 28 -2.96 4.66 7.31
N ALA A 29 -3.08 4.14 8.55
CA ALA A 29 -1.93 3.97 9.43
C ALA A 29 -0.89 3.02 8.85
N LEU A 30 -1.33 1.88 8.29
CA LEU A 30 -0.46 0.91 7.62
C LEU A 30 0.19 1.48 6.36
N PHE A 31 -0.53 2.32 5.58
CA PHE A 31 0.06 3.01 4.45
C PHE A 31 1.13 4.01 4.87
N ALA A 32 0.93 4.75 5.96
CA ALA A 32 1.94 5.65 6.50
C ALA A 32 3.21 4.89 6.92
N GLU A 33 3.06 3.76 7.61
CA GLU A 33 4.19 2.89 7.97
C GLU A 33 4.90 2.34 6.72
N ARG A 34 4.14 1.80 5.76
CA ARG A 34 4.69 1.32 4.48
C ARG A 34 5.48 2.42 3.77
N HIS A 35 4.99 3.65 3.80
CA HIS A 35 5.67 4.79 3.16
C HIS A 35 7.02 5.09 3.82
N GLN A 36 7.18 4.92 5.13
CA GLN A 36 8.48 5.09 5.80
C GLN A 36 9.54 4.13 5.23
N TYR A 37 9.17 2.89 4.93
CA TYR A 37 10.08 1.92 4.29
C TYR A 37 10.43 2.31 2.85
N VAL A 38 9.49 2.88 2.10
CA VAL A 38 9.75 3.41 0.75
C VAL A 38 10.72 4.58 0.81
N THR A 39 10.53 5.50 1.75
CA THR A 39 11.47 6.60 1.99
C THR A 39 12.85 6.07 2.36
N ARG A 40 12.93 5.03 3.20
CA ARG A 40 14.20 4.39 3.52
C ARG A 40 14.85 3.78 2.27
N MET A 41 14.08 3.16 1.39
CA MET A 41 14.58 2.63 0.11
C MET A 41 15.14 3.73 -0.78
N ALA A 42 14.45 4.87 -0.90
CA ALA A 42 14.94 6.05 -1.65
C ALA A 42 16.29 6.57 -1.12
N GLN A 43 16.51 6.49 0.20
CA GLN A 43 17.78 6.87 0.81
C GLN A 43 18.91 5.88 0.50
N ILE A 44 18.59 4.59 0.35
CA ILE A 44 19.56 3.54 0.04
C ILE A 44 19.94 3.57 -1.44
N LYS A 45 18.94 3.65 -2.32
CA LYS A 45 19.14 3.65 -3.78
C LYS A 45 19.95 4.85 -4.20
N THR A 46 20.88 4.66 -5.14
CA THR A 46 21.78 5.73 -5.57
C THR A 46 21.35 6.33 -6.90
N ASP A 47 20.68 5.54 -7.75
CA ASP A 47 20.19 5.93 -9.07
C ASP A 47 18.66 5.94 -9.20
N PRO A 48 18.04 6.99 -9.79
CA PRO A 48 16.60 7.01 -10.04
C PRO A 48 16.07 5.84 -10.88
N HIS A 49 16.89 5.20 -11.71
CA HIS A 49 16.48 4.02 -12.49
C HIS A 49 16.26 2.80 -11.58
N GLU A 50 16.94 2.71 -10.43
CA GLU A 50 16.72 1.65 -9.44
C GLU A 50 15.32 1.70 -8.82
N ALA A 51 14.59 2.82 -8.95
CA ALA A 51 13.22 2.92 -8.48
C ALA A 51 12.28 1.95 -9.22
N TYR A 52 12.51 1.73 -10.51
CA TYR A 52 11.68 0.83 -11.33
C TYR A 52 12.41 -0.50 -11.56
N ASP A 53 12.00 -1.54 -10.84
CA ASP A 53 12.48 -2.92 -11.02
C ASP A 53 11.30 -3.80 -11.43
N LYS A 54 11.21 -4.11 -12.74
CA LYS A 54 10.12 -4.90 -13.30
C LYS A 54 9.98 -6.28 -12.63
N ALA A 55 11.10 -6.97 -12.40
CA ALA A 55 11.06 -8.32 -11.82
C ALA A 55 10.54 -8.27 -10.38
N ARG A 56 10.98 -7.27 -9.60
CA ARG A 56 10.48 -7.07 -8.24
C ARG A 56 9.00 -6.68 -8.22
N ILE A 57 8.55 -5.81 -9.12
CA ILE A 57 7.16 -5.36 -9.22
C ILE A 57 6.25 -6.54 -9.50
N GLU A 58 6.52 -7.32 -10.56
CA GLU A 58 5.67 -8.46 -10.90
C GLU A 58 5.65 -9.52 -9.79
N SER A 59 6.79 -9.78 -9.12
CA SER A 59 6.82 -10.67 -7.95
C SER A 59 5.99 -10.17 -6.77
N ILE A 60 5.85 -8.85 -6.58
CA ILE A 60 4.95 -8.30 -5.56
C ILE A 60 3.51 -8.50 -5.98
N ILE A 61 3.17 -8.18 -7.24
CA ILE A 61 1.79 -8.31 -7.74
C ILE A 61 1.30 -9.75 -7.64
N GLU A 62 2.07 -10.73 -8.12
CA GLU A 62 1.73 -12.15 -8.05
C GLU A 62 1.42 -12.59 -6.61
N LYS A 63 2.29 -12.24 -5.65
CA LYS A 63 2.08 -12.55 -4.23
C LYS A 63 0.83 -11.91 -3.65
N GLN A 64 0.46 -10.73 -4.12
CA GLN A 64 -0.73 -10.03 -3.62
C GLN A 64 -2.01 -10.57 -4.22
N ARG A 65 -2.00 -10.99 -5.49
CA ARG A 65 -3.09 -11.75 -6.11
C ARG A 65 -3.37 -13.04 -5.35
N GLU A 66 -2.34 -13.85 -5.11
CA GLU A 66 -2.48 -15.11 -4.35
C GLU A 66 -3.06 -14.89 -2.95
N ARG A 67 -2.61 -13.83 -2.25
CA ARG A 67 -3.15 -13.48 -0.93
C ARG A 67 -4.59 -13.01 -0.98
N ALA A 68 -4.99 -12.28 -2.03
CA ALA A 68 -6.35 -11.80 -2.20
C ALA A 68 -7.31 -12.99 -2.35
N LEU A 69 -6.95 -13.97 -3.21
CA LEU A 69 -7.72 -15.21 -3.35
C LEU A 69 -7.90 -15.94 -2.02
N GLY A 70 -6.83 -16.05 -1.21
CA GLY A 70 -6.89 -16.69 0.11
C GLY A 70 -7.73 -15.94 1.16
N LEU A 71 -8.18 -14.73 0.85
CA LEU A 71 -9.03 -13.88 1.70
C LEU A 71 -10.42 -13.65 1.09
N ASP A 72 -10.79 -14.41 0.05
CA ASP A 72 -12.03 -14.23 -0.70
C ASP A 72 -12.20 -12.81 -1.30
N LEU A 73 -11.08 -12.16 -1.64
CA LEU A 73 -11.04 -10.88 -2.34
C LEU A 73 -10.66 -11.08 -3.81
N ASP A 74 -11.33 -10.37 -4.71
CA ASP A 74 -11.01 -10.36 -6.14
C ASP A 74 -9.55 -9.96 -6.39
N GLU A 75 -8.82 -10.82 -7.10
CA GLU A 75 -7.39 -10.66 -7.34
C GLU A 75 -7.05 -9.51 -8.29
N ASP A 76 -7.92 -9.20 -9.24
CA ASP A 76 -7.74 -8.07 -10.17
C ASP A 76 -7.97 -6.74 -9.44
N GLN A 77 -8.94 -6.71 -8.52
CA GLN A 77 -9.14 -5.58 -7.61
C GLN A 77 -7.90 -5.35 -6.73
N ALA A 78 -7.32 -6.42 -6.17
CA ALA A 78 -6.10 -6.31 -5.39
C ALA A 78 -4.92 -5.82 -6.24
N GLU A 79 -4.72 -6.37 -7.44
CA GLU A 79 -3.66 -5.93 -8.35
C GLU A 79 -3.74 -4.42 -8.64
N LEU A 80 -4.93 -3.89 -8.93
CA LEU A 80 -5.12 -2.48 -9.23
C LEU A 80 -4.63 -1.56 -8.10
N ILE A 81 -4.94 -1.91 -6.85
CA ILE A 81 -4.51 -1.17 -5.67
C ILE A 81 -2.99 -1.22 -5.55
N TRP A 82 -2.37 -2.40 -5.68
CA TRP A 82 -0.94 -2.54 -5.50
C TRP A 82 -0.11 -1.89 -6.62
N ARG A 83 -0.56 -1.96 -7.88
CA ARG A 83 0.10 -1.24 -8.98
C ARG A 83 0.08 0.26 -8.74
N THR A 84 -1.06 0.81 -8.31
CA THR A 84 -1.19 2.23 -7.96
C THR A 84 -0.21 2.64 -6.85
N LEU A 85 -0.15 1.86 -5.77
CA LEU A 85 0.77 2.12 -4.65
C LEU A 85 2.24 2.02 -5.07
N ILE A 86 2.58 1.08 -5.95
CA ILE A 86 3.94 0.92 -6.49
C ILE A 86 4.30 2.11 -7.37
N ASP A 87 3.42 2.55 -8.27
CA ASP A 87 3.68 3.69 -9.14
C ASP A 87 3.91 4.98 -8.34
N TRP A 88 3.13 5.22 -7.28
CA TRP A 88 3.36 6.34 -6.37
C TRP A 88 4.72 6.26 -5.67
N ASN A 89 5.12 5.07 -5.21
CA ASN A 89 6.43 4.88 -4.59
C ASN A 89 7.57 5.17 -5.57
N ILE A 90 7.48 4.66 -6.80
CA ILE A 90 8.51 4.85 -7.82
C ILE A 90 8.70 6.34 -8.10
N ASN A 91 7.60 7.07 -8.24
CA ASN A 91 7.64 8.52 -8.45
C ASN A 91 8.27 9.26 -7.25
N TYR A 92 7.88 8.89 -6.02
CA TYR A 92 8.45 9.45 -4.81
C TYR A 92 9.95 9.19 -4.68
N GLU A 93 10.39 7.94 -4.85
CA GLU A 93 11.79 7.52 -4.79
C GLU A 93 12.64 8.28 -5.81
N LYS A 94 12.20 8.36 -7.07
CA LYS A 94 12.88 9.13 -8.12
C LYS A 94 13.06 10.59 -7.72
N GLY A 95 12.00 11.23 -7.20
CA GLY A 95 12.05 12.62 -6.76
C GLY A 95 13.10 12.85 -5.67
N ILE A 96 13.13 12.01 -4.65
CA ILE A 96 14.10 12.10 -3.54
C ILE A 96 15.54 11.90 -4.03
N ILE A 97 15.78 10.88 -4.88
CA ILE A 97 17.12 10.58 -5.37
C ILE A 97 17.66 11.72 -6.24
N VAL A 98 16.83 12.26 -7.14
CA VAL A 98 17.20 13.40 -8.00
C VAL A 98 17.48 14.65 -7.16
N ALA A 99 16.63 14.97 -6.19
CA ALA A 99 16.84 16.12 -5.32
C ALA A 99 18.16 16.02 -4.55
N ARG A 100 18.46 14.84 -3.97
CA ARG A 100 19.73 14.59 -3.28
C ARG A 100 20.95 14.76 -4.18
N ARG A 101 20.90 14.24 -5.42
CA ARG A 101 22.00 14.36 -6.39
C ARG A 101 22.28 15.81 -6.81
N ARG A 102 21.28 16.70 -6.78
CA ARG A 102 21.44 18.13 -7.11
C ARG A 102 22.07 18.95 -5.97
N SER A 103 22.00 18.44 -4.74
CA SER A 103 22.55 19.09 -3.55
C SER A 103 23.96 18.64 -3.18
N GLN A 104 24.55 17.74 -3.98
CA GLN A 104 25.93 17.25 -3.89
C GLN A 104 26.78 17.94 -4.95
#